data_AF-A0A4Q4XBA2-F1
#
_entry.id   AF-A0A4Q4XBA2-F1
#
_cell.length_a   1.000
_cell.length_b   1.000
_cell.length_c   1.000
_cell.angle_alpha   90.00
_cell.angle_beta   90.00
_cell.angle_gamma   90.00
#
_symmetry.space_group_name_H-M   'P 1'
#
loop_
_entity.id
_entity.type
_entity.pdbx_description
1 polymer ?
#
loop_
_entity_poly.entity_id
_entity_poly.type
_entity_poly.pdbx_seq_one_letter_code
_entity_poly.pdbx_strand_id
1 'polypeptide(L)'
;MDGADGHPMLSPTSTLALRIKAQKTLQQSARTPATFYRNLEEALEVRRASSIFYAVVQNDWKTGDVVDFCSNDHGIQTLSTGSGGSRLMDGNYPYIEQVEREIAAFHGAEAGLILSSGFDANLAVWSAIPRPGDVILYDSLVHASTHEGMERSLAMQKIEFQHNNVNSFRSALVLILESQPQIKQGRRSVLVAVESVYSVDDDVCPLQDLVDVAEEMFHDRGNIQFVIDEAHSTGIIGPKGGGLVCQLGLEKDIAVRVHTYGKAMGSSGAIILGNNTLRSVLANLSRTTIFTTAPSFPSVTAIRARYSLLNTSHGEKVSSLKPSHTHSAEIERRHRRKNVSNTWHGTSSKK
;
A
#
# COMPACT_ATOMS: atom_id res chain seq x y z
N MET A 1 31.35 16.71 -41.81
CA MET A 1 31.36 17.41 -40.51
C MET A 1 29.91 17.45 -40.08
N ASP A 2 29.54 16.40 -39.36
CA ASP A 2 28.16 15.96 -39.18
C ASP A 2 27.46 16.79 -38.12
N GLY A 3 26.35 17.42 -38.51
CA GLY A 3 25.37 17.99 -37.61
C GLY A 3 24.41 16.91 -37.17
N ALA A 4 24.51 16.52 -35.90
CA ALA A 4 23.56 15.64 -35.23
C ALA A 4 23.19 16.23 -33.86
N ASP A 5 22.70 17.48 -33.87
CA ASP A 5 22.01 18.05 -32.71
C ASP A 5 20.61 17.44 -32.65
N GLY A 6 20.51 16.27 -32.01
CA GLY A 6 19.24 15.63 -31.74
C GLY A 6 18.37 16.52 -30.84
N HIS A 7 17.17 16.88 -31.32
CA HIS A 7 16.22 17.71 -30.58
C HIS A 7 16.01 17.15 -29.15
N PRO A 8 16.19 17.96 -28.08
CA PRO A 8 16.17 17.48 -26.69
C PRO A 8 14.85 16.79 -26.29
N MET A 9 13.73 17.15 -26.93
CA MET A 9 12.42 16.52 -26.73
C MET A 9 12.33 15.06 -27.20
N LEU A 10 13.18 14.63 -28.14
CA LEU A 10 13.19 13.28 -28.71
C LEU A 10 14.30 12.40 -28.13
N SER A 11 15.01 12.89 -27.11
CA SER A 11 15.98 12.06 -26.39
C SER A 11 15.28 10.86 -25.72
N PRO A 12 15.91 9.67 -25.66
CA PRO A 12 15.30 8.47 -25.08
C PRO A 12 14.89 8.62 -23.60
N THR A 13 15.47 9.60 -22.91
CA THR A 13 15.23 9.94 -21.50
C THR A 13 14.25 11.08 -21.31
N SER A 14 13.75 11.71 -22.38
CA SER A 14 12.79 12.81 -22.26
C SER A 14 11.48 12.36 -21.63
N THR A 15 10.80 13.26 -20.92
CA THR A 15 9.46 13.03 -20.37
C THR A 15 8.48 12.48 -21.42
N LEU A 16 8.56 12.97 -22.66
CA LEU A 16 7.75 12.51 -23.78
C LEU A 16 8.11 11.07 -24.20
N ALA A 17 9.40 10.75 -24.33
CA ALA A 17 9.85 9.40 -24.66
C ALA A 17 9.47 8.39 -23.57
N LEU A 18 9.57 8.77 -22.30
CA LEU A 18 9.12 7.95 -21.16
C LEU A 18 7.60 7.73 -21.20
N ARG A 19 6.80 8.77 -21.48
CA ARG A 19 5.35 8.64 -21.63
C ARG A 19 4.98 7.71 -22.79
N ILE A 20 5.63 7.85 -23.95
CA ILE A 20 5.42 6.96 -25.11
C ILE A 20 5.82 5.53 -24.79
N LYS A 21 6.97 5.33 -24.13
CA LYS A 21 7.42 4.00 -23.70
C LYS A 21 6.44 3.35 -22.72
N ALA A 22 5.87 4.12 -21.80
CA ALA A 22 4.90 3.63 -20.83
C ALA A 22 3.55 3.23 -21.43
N GLN A 23 3.18 3.74 -22.61
CA GLN A 23 2.01 3.29 -23.35
C GLN A 23 2.19 1.90 -23.98
N LYS A 24 3.44 1.44 -24.16
CA LYS A 24 3.68 0.13 -24.77
C LYS A 24 3.20 -0.96 -23.81
N THR A 25 2.37 -1.87 -24.34
CA THR A 25 1.99 -3.11 -23.67
C THR A 25 3.23 -3.85 -23.18
N LEU A 26 3.25 -4.19 -21.89
CA LEU A 26 4.33 -5.00 -21.34
C LEU A 26 4.20 -6.43 -21.90
N GLN A 27 5.26 -6.96 -22.51
CA GLN A 27 5.33 -8.39 -22.82
C GLN A 27 5.26 -9.16 -21.49
N GLN A 28 4.24 -10.02 -21.35
CA GLN A 28 3.99 -10.75 -20.11
C GLN A 28 5.24 -11.56 -19.72
N SER A 29 5.67 -11.42 -18.47
CA SER A 29 6.80 -12.20 -17.92
C SER A 29 6.48 -13.70 -17.97
N ALA A 30 7.52 -14.54 -18.07
CA ALA A 30 7.41 -16.01 -18.15
C ALA A 30 6.76 -16.68 -16.92
N ARG A 31 6.53 -15.94 -15.83
CA ARG A 31 5.76 -16.41 -14.65
C ARG A 31 4.37 -15.79 -14.68
N THR A 32 3.33 -16.62 -14.67
CA THR A 32 1.95 -16.16 -14.54
C THR A 32 1.79 -15.45 -13.18
N PRO A 33 1.48 -14.15 -13.15
CA PRO A 33 1.31 -13.44 -11.88
C PRO A 33 0.10 -14.02 -11.12
N ALA A 34 0.15 -13.93 -9.78
CA ALA A 34 -0.99 -14.24 -8.93
C ALA A 34 -2.26 -13.56 -9.46
N THR A 35 -3.41 -14.24 -9.37
CA THR A 35 -4.68 -13.78 -9.97
C THR A 35 -4.99 -12.32 -9.63
N PHE A 36 -4.77 -11.89 -8.40
CA PHE A 36 -4.95 -10.50 -7.99
C PHE A 36 -4.15 -9.53 -8.87
N TYR A 37 -2.84 -9.73 -9.00
CA TYR A 37 -1.98 -8.86 -9.81
C TYR A 37 -2.27 -8.96 -11.31
N ARG A 38 -2.68 -10.15 -11.80
CA ARG A 38 -3.16 -10.30 -13.17
C ARG A 38 -4.36 -9.38 -13.45
N ASN A 39 -5.37 -9.39 -12.57
CA ASN A 39 -6.57 -8.57 -12.72
C ASN A 39 -6.25 -7.06 -12.68
N LEU A 40 -5.26 -6.66 -11.89
CA LEU A 40 -4.77 -5.28 -11.87
C LEU A 40 -4.06 -4.89 -13.16
N GLU A 41 -3.20 -5.76 -13.69
CA GLU A 41 -2.49 -5.52 -14.94
C GLU A 41 -3.45 -5.46 -16.14
N GLU A 42 -4.49 -6.31 -16.15
CA GLU A 42 -5.58 -6.23 -17.14
C GLU A 42 -6.24 -4.83 -17.16
N ALA A 43 -6.51 -4.25 -15.99
CA ALA A 43 -7.09 -2.91 -15.89
C ALA A 43 -6.14 -1.81 -16.40
N LEU A 44 -4.84 -1.94 -16.17
CA LEU A 44 -3.84 -1.04 -16.73
C LEU A 44 -3.72 -1.19 -18.25
N GLU A 45 -3.81 -2.41 -18.75
CA GLU A 45 -3.69 -2.69 -20.18
C GLU A 45 -4.84 -2.09 -20.98
N VAL A 46 -6.07 -2.10 -20.45
CA VAL A 46 -7.21 -1.38 -21.05
C VAL A 46 -6.89 0.10 -21.25
N ARG A 47 -6.20 0.73 -20.28
CA ARG A 47 -5.80 2.13 -20.37
C ARG A 47 -4.69 2.36 -21.40
N ARG A 48 -3.70 1.46 -21.46
CA ARG A 48 -2.62 1.51 -22.48
C ARG A 48 -3.18 1.38 -23.88
N ALA A 49 -4.05 0.39 -24.11
CA ALA A 49 -4.73 0.18 -25.37
C ALA A 49 -5.58 1.39 -25.79
N SER A 50 -6.16 2.10 -24.82
CA SER A 50 -6.94 3.31 -25.05
C SER A 50 -6.11 4.61 -25.06
N SER A 51 -4.78 4.53 -24.95
CA SER A 51 -3.87 5.69 -24.87
C SER A 51 -4.18 6.70 -23.76
N ILE A 52 -4.81 6.25 -22.67
CA ILE A 52 -5.16 7.06 -21.49
C ILE A 52 -4.36 6.66 -20.24
N PHE A 53 -3.34 5.80 -20.40
CA PHE A 53 -2.46 5.43 -19.31
C PHE A 53 -1.61 6.64 -18.88
N TYR A 54 -1.52 6.88 -17.58
CA TYR A 54 -0.66 7.88 -16.98
C TYR A 54 0.59 7.23 -16.41
N ALA A 55 1.75 7.71 -16.84
CA ALA A 55 3.02 7.40 -16.20
C ALA A 55 3.36 8.51 -15.20
N VAL A 56 3.71 8.13 -13.98
CA VAL A 56 4.34 9.04 -13.04
C VAL A 56 5.72 9.35 -13.60
N VAL A 57 5.89 10.56 -14.11
CA VAL A 57 7.13 11.05 -14.71
C VAL A 57 7.62 12.26 -13.93
N GLN A 58 8.92 12.49 -13.97
CA GLN A 58 9.51 13.70 -13.45
C GLN A 58 9.20 14.84 -14.42
N ASN A 59 8.94 16.02 -13.86
CA ASN A 59 8.71 17.19 -14.67
C ASN A 59 10.01 17.98 -14.81
N ASP A 60 10.59 17.87 -15.99
CA ASP A 60 11.89 18.44 -16.32
C ASP A 60 11.74 19.85 -16.94
N TRP A 61 10.52 20.33 -17.20
CA TRP A 61 10.30 21.65 -17.82
C TRP A 61 10.63 22.81 -16.89
N LYS A 62 10.78 22.58 -15.57
CA LYS A 62 11.18 23.57 -14.56
C LYS A 62 12.66 23.97 -14.64
N THR A 63 13.44 23.42 -15.56
CA THR A 63 14.84 23.82 -15.75
C THR A 63 14.96 25.05 -16.65
N GLY A 64 15.33 26.20 -16.09
CA GLY A 64 15.62 27.44 -16.83
C GLY A 64 15.00 28.70 -16.23
N ASP A 65 15.01 29.81 -16.98
CA ASP A 65 14.46 31.12 -16.58
C ASP A 65 12.94 31.25 -16.83
N VAL A 66 12.20 30.14 -16.81
CA VAL A 66 10.78 30.10 -17.18
C VAL A 66 9.91 30.04 -15.93
N VAL A 67 8.96 30.97 -15.81
CA VAL A 67 7.92 30.95 -14.77
C VAL A 67 6.67 30.29 -15.32
N ASP A 68 6.17 29.26 -14.64
CA ASP A 68 4.88 28.63 -14.92
C ASP A 68 3.81 29.09 -13.93
N PHE A 69 2.54 28.99 -14.33
CA PHE A 69 1.35 29.31 -13.52
C PHE A 69 1.24 28.51 -12.21
N CYS A 70 1.94 27.39 -12.06
CA CYS A 70 1.98 26.59 -10.85
C CYS A 70 3.31 26.69 -10.08
N SER A 71 4.24 27.55 -10.54
CA SER A 71 5.52 27.80 -9.90
C SER A 71 5.35 28.66 -8.65
N ASN A 72 5.86 28.18 -7.52
CA ASN A 72 5.79 28.89 -6.23
C ASN A 72 7.11 29.57 -5.84
N ASP A 73 8.13 29.46 -6.70
CA ASP A 73 9.43 30.08 -6.57
C ASP A 73 9.52 31.43 -7.31
N HIS A 74 8.49 31.79 -8.12
CA HIS A 74 8.33 33.06 -8.84
C HIS A 74 9.59 33.57 -9.57
N GLY A 75 10.52 32.67 -9.94
CA GLY A 75 11.81 33.05 -10.52
C GLY A 75 12.80 33.76 -9.58
N ILE A 76 12.53 33.80 -8.26
CA ILE A 76 13.32 34.60 -7.29
C ILE A 76 14.15 33.72 -6.32
N GLN A 77 13.87 32.41 -6.25
CA GLN A 77 14.46 31.42 -5.32
C GLN A 77 14.46 31.81 -3.83
N THR A 78 14.10 30.85 -2.99
CA THR A 78 14.88 30.51 -1.79
C THR A 78 14.36 29.21 -1.15
N LEU A 79 13.06 28.91 -1.25
CA LEU A 79 12.53 27.61 -0.82
C LEU A 79 11.20 27.30 -1.54
N SER A 80 11.19 26.39 -2.50
CA SER A 80 9.93 25.86 -3.06
C SER A 80 9.27 24.97 -2.00
N THR A 81 8.15 25.43 -1.45
CA THR A 81 7.48 24.76 -0.32
C THR A 81 6.35 23.85 -0.78
N GLY A 82 5.53 24.28 -1.73
CA GLY A 82 4.48 23.46 -2.34
C GLY A 82 5.00 22.56 -3.46
N SER A 83 4.26 21.51 -3.79
CA SER A 83 4.56 20.66 -4.95
C SER A 83 4.27 21.35 -6.29
N GLY A 84 3.33 22.31 -6.30
CA GLY A 84 2.95 23.04 -7.51
C GLY A 84 2.10 22.22 -8.49
N GLY A 85 1.43 21.16 -8.06
CA GLY A 85 0.55 20.37 -8.94
C GLY A 85 0.22 19.00 -8.37
N SER A 86 -0.50 18.18 -9.13
CA SER A 86 -0.77 16.79 -8.76
C SER A 86 0.40 15.86 -9.09
N ARG A 87 0.33 14.61 -8.61
CA ARG A 87 1.36 13.57 -8.85
C ARG A 87 1.53 13.18 -10.32
N LEU A 88 0.53 13.43 -11.15
CA LEU A 88 0.57 13.11 -12.58
C LEU A 88 0.94 14.31 -13.47
N MET A 89 0.94 15.50 -12.87
CA MET A 89 1.30 16.75 -13.53
C MET A 89 2.56 17.30 -12.85
N ASP A 90 2.58 18.58 -12.48
CA ASP A 90 3.77 19.32 -12.05
C ASP A 90 4.20 19.10 -10.60
N GLY A 91 3.44 18.29 -9.86
CA GLY A 91 3.63 18.03 -8.45
C GLY A 91 4.51 16.83 -8.12
N ASN A 92 4.98 16.06 -9.10
CA ASN A 92 5.89 14.94 -8.85
C ASN A 92 7.34 15.38 -9.02
N TYR A 93 8.07 15.44 -7.91
CA TYR A 93 9.44 15.96 -7.83
C TYR A 93 10.42 14.90 -7.31
N PRO A 94 11.71 14.93 -7.69
CA PRO A 94 12.64 13.83 -7.39
C PRO A 94 12.72 13.41 -5.92
N TYR A 95 12.58 14.38 -5.00
CA TYR A 95 12.65 14.12 -3.57
C TYR A 95 11.48 13.25 -3.05
N ILE A 96 10.25 13.41 -3.55
CA ILE A 96 9.14 12.55 -3.10
C ILE A 96 9.34 11.09 -3.51
N GLU A 97 9.85 10.85 -4.72
CA GLU A 97 10.13 9.49 -5.19
C GLU A 97 11.30 8.86 -4.45
N GLN A 98 12.32 9.65 -4.09
CA GLN A 98 13.42 9.17 -3.25
C GLN A 98 12.90 8.71 -1.90
N VAL A 99 12.09 9.53 -1.23
CA VAL A 99 11.52 9.21 0.08
C VAL A 99 10.58 8.01 0.00
N GLU A 100 9.78 7.89 -1.06
CA GLU A 100 8.96 6.71 -1.33
C GLU A 100 9.79 5.42 -1.40
N ARG A 101 10.94 5.45 -2.10
CA ARG A 101 11.84 4.29 -2.19
C ARG A 101 12.49 3.95 -0.86
N GLU A 102 12.94 4.95 -0.11
CA GLU A 102 13.55 4.76 1.21
C GLU A 102 12.56 4.12 2.20
N ILE A 103 11.30 4.58 2.19
CA ILE A 103 10.24 4.06 3.05
C ILE A 103 9.81 2.65 2.60
N ALA A 104 9.67 2.42 1.29
CA ALA A 104 9.36 1.09 0.76
C ALA A 104 10.43 0.08 1.18
N ALA A 105 11.72 0.44 1.07
CA ALA A 105 12.82 -0.39 1.52
C ALA A 105 12.79 -0.65 3.03
N PHE A 106 12.48 0.35 3.85
CA PHE A 106 12.35 0.20 5.31
C PHE A 106 11.29 -0.84 5.69
N HIS A 107 10.17 -0.90 4.96
CA HIS A 107 9.07 -1.81 5.22
C HIS A 107 9.12 -3.09 4.37
N GLY A 108 10.19 -3.34 3.62
CA GLY A 108 10.29 -4.53 2.75
C GLY A 108 9.26 -4.57 1.61
N ALA A 109 8.79 -3.41 1.13
CA ALA A 109 7.92 -3.29 -0.04
C ALA A 109 8.72 -2.99 -1.31
N GLU A 110 8.20 -3.36 -2.47
CA GLU A 110 8.81 -3.03 -3.77
C GLU A 110 8.57 -1.55 -4.13
N ALA A 111 7.41 -1.00 -3.77
CA ALA A 111 7.05 0.37 -4.10
C ALA A 111 6.16 1.01 -3.02
N GLY A 112 6.20 2.34 -2.98
CA GLY A 112 5.35 3.16 -2.13
C GLY A 112 4.78 4.36 -2.88
N LEU A 113 3.61 4.84 -2.44
CA LEU A 113 2.99 6.06 -2.94
C LEU A 113 2.52 6.93 -1.78
N ILE A 114 3.11 8.11 -1.61
CA ILE A 114 2.74 9.05 -0.54
C ILE A 114 1.50 9.86 -0.95
N LEU A 115 0.53 9.95 -0.03
CA LEU A 115 -0.69 10.74 -0.13
C LEU A 115 -0.81 11.74 1.03
N SER A 116 -1.70 12.71 0.88
CA SER A 116 -1.88 13.84 1.80
C SER A 116 -2.49 13.48 3.16
N SER A 117 -3.18 12.35 3.27
CA SER A 117 -3.75 11.87 4.54
C SER A 117 -3.98 10.35 4.53
N GLY A 118 -4.16 9.76 5.72
CA GLY A 118 -4.57 8.36 5.85
C GLY A 118 -5.98 8.10 5.32
N PHE A 119 -6.89 9.08 5.46
CA PHE A 119 -8.23 9.01 4.88
C PHE A 119 -8.15 8.89 3.35
N ASP A 120 -7.37 9.77 2.70
CA ASP A 120 -7.19 9.76 1.24
C ASP A 120 -6.52 8.47 0.75
N ALA A 121 -5.64 7.88 1.56
CA ALA A 121 -4.98 6.61 1.26
C ALA A 121 -5.96 5.44 1.26
N ASN A 122 -6.82 5.33 2.28
CA ASN A 122 -7.87 4.31 2.30
C ASN A 122 -8.86 4.51 1.13
N LEU A 123 -9.27 5.75 0.87
CA LEU A 123 -10.13 6.07 -0.27
C LEU A 123 -9.46 5.69 -1.59
N ALA A 124 -8.15 5.93 -1.75
CA ALA A 124 -7.38 5.55 -2.93
C ALA A 124 -7.37 4.04 -3.15
N VAL A 125 -7.07 3.27 -2.10
CA VAL A 125 -6.99 1.81 -2.15
C VAL A 125 -8.33 1.22 -2.59
N TRP A 126 -9.40 1.52 -1.86
CA TRP A 126 -10.68 0.84 -2.06
C TRP A 126 -11.45 1.33 -3.30
N SER A 127 -11.18 2.54 -3.80
CA SER A 127 -11.77 3.00 -5.07
C SER A 127 -10.99 2.54 -6.30
N ALA A 128 -9.67 2.32 -6.20
CA ALA A 128 -8.82 2.02 -7.34
C ALA A 128 -8.51 0.54 -7.55
N ILE A 129 -8.44 -0.26 -6.48
CA ILE A 129 -7.96 -1.65 -6.52
C ILE A 129 -9.07 -2.66 -6.81
N PRO A 130 -10.20 -2.70 -6.07
CA PRO A 130 -11.24 -3.70 -6.28
C PRO A 130 -11.80 -3.65 -7.71
N ARG A 131 -11.97 -4.81 -8.36
CA ARG A 131 -12.44 -4.93 -9.75
C ARG A 131 -13.85 -5.52 -9.83
N PRO A 132 -14.58 -5.31 -10.95
CA PRO A 132 -15.83 -6.02 -11.20
C PRO A 132 -15.64 -7.55 -11.12
N GLY A 133 -16.40 -8.18 -10.24
CA GLY A 133 -16.33 -9.61 -9.94
C GLY A 133 -15.59 -9.95 -8.65
N ASP A 134 -14.84 -9.01 -8.08
CA ASP A 134 -14.17 -9.20 -6.79
C ASP A 134 -15.16 -9.07 -5.63
N VAL A 135 -14.76 -9.62 -4.48
CA VAL A 135 -15.48 -9.52 -3.21
C VAL A 135 -14.58 -8.81 -2.20
N ILE A 136 -15.14 -7.87 -1.44
CA ILE A 136 -14.48 -7.29 -0.28
C ILE A 136 -14.97 -8.02 0.97
N LEU A 137 -14.07 -8.58 1.74
CA LEU A 137 -14.35 -9.18 3.04
C LEU A 137 -13.74 -8.29 4.11
N TYR A 138 -14.54 -7.69 4.99
CA TYR A 138 -14.05 -6.68 5.94
C TYR A 138 -14.43 -7.00 7.37
N ASP A 139 -13.55 -6.64 8.31
CA ASP A 139 -13.85 -6.72 9.74
C ASP A 139 -14.91 -5.68 10.11
N SER A 140 -15.87 -6.03 10.96
CA SER A 140 -16.99 -5.16 11.33
C SER A 140 -16.59 -3.80 11.93
N LEU A 141 -15.36 -3.65 12.44
CA LEU A 141 -14.87 -2.41 13.05
C LEU A 141 -13.80 -1.68 12.23
N VAL A 142 -13.66 -1.97 10.93
CA VAL A 142 -12.77 -1.17 10.08
C VAL A 142 -13.16 0.32 10.07
N HIS A 143 -12.15 1.18 9.96
CA HIS A 143 -12.29 2.62 10.09
C HIS A 143 -13.27 3.21 9.07
N ALA A 144 -13.92 4.32 9.44
CA ALA A 144 -14.87 5.01 8.57
C ALA A 144 -14.29 5.36 7.18
N SER A 145 -12.99 5.69 7.09
CA SER A 145 -12.34 5.93 5.79
C SER A 145 -12.29 4.69 4.89
N THR A 146 -12.21 3.50 5.48
CA THR A 146 -12.29 2.23 4.76
C THR A 146 -13.70 2.02 4.23
N HIS A 147 -14.73 2.26 5.04
CA HIS A 147 -16.13 2.24 4.59
C HIS A 147 -16.39 3.22 3.44
N GLU A 148 -15.97 4.48 3.55
CA GLU A 148 -16.07 5.50 2.49
C GLU A 148 -15.37 5.08 1.20
N GLY A 149 -14.21 4.43 1.34
CA GLY A 149 -13.47 3.84 0.24
C GLY A 149 -14.23 2.70 -0.44
N MET A 150 -14.72 1.73 0.35
CA MET A 150 -15.47 0.59 -0.13
C MET A 150 -16.77 1.01 -0.83
N GLU A 151 -17.39 2.10 -0.38
CA GLU A 151 -18.60 2.66 -1.00
C GLU A 151 -18.38 3.09 -2.45
N ARG A 152 -17.16 3.48 -2.80
CA ARG A 152 -16.78 3.87 -4.16
C ARG A 152 -16.09 2.74 -4.93
N SER A 153 -16.04 1.54 -4.37
CA SER A 153 -15.36 0.40 -5.00
C SER A 153 -16.16 -0.19 -6.17
N LEU A 154 -15.47 -0.90 -7.06
CA LEU A 154 -16.07 -1.67 -8.15
C LEU A 154 -16.32 -3.14 -7.79
N ALA A 155 -16.09 -3.54 -6.54
CA ALA A 155 -16.38 -4.89 -6.07
C ALA A 155 -17.89 -5.15 -6.16
N MET A 156 -18.28 -6.38 -6.47
CA MET A 156 -19.70 -6.72 -6.59
C MET A 156 -20.36 -6.89 -5.22
N GLN A 157 -19.59 -7.34 -4.24
CA GLN A 157 -20.09 -7.66 -2.91
C GLN A 157 -19.11 -7.20 -1.84
N LYS A 158 -19.69 -6.81 -0.71
CA LYS A 158 -19.00 -6.47 0.52
C LYS A 158 -19.60 -7.36 1.59
N ILE A 159 -18.78 -8.16 2.24
CA ILE A 159 -19.19 -9.12 3.25
C ILE A 159 -18.47 -8.76 4.53
N GLU A 160 -19.23 -8.61 5.60
CA GLU A 160 -18.71 -8.36 6.94
C GLU A 160 -18.38 -9.69 7.62
N PHE A 161 -17.31 -9.73 8.39
CA PHE A 161 -17.11 -10.75 9.41
C PHE A 161 -16.98 -10.09 10.78
N GLN A 162 -17.37 -10.85 11.81
CA GLN A 162 -17.37 -10.35 13.18
C GLN A 162 -15.95 -9.97 13.61
N HIS A 163 -15.84 -8.81 14.27
CA HIS A 163 -14.61 -8.24 14.77
C HIS A 163 -13.65 -9.26 15.40
N ASN A 164 -12.42 -9.32 14.88
CA ASN A 164 -11.33 -10.18 15.36
C ASN A 164 -11.70 -11.68 15.50
N ASN A 165 -12.76 -12.14 14.84
CA ASN A 165 -13.25 -13.51 14.94
C ASN A 165 -12.83 -14.33 13.72
N VAL A 166 -11.77 -15.12 13.90
CA VAL A 166 -11.21 -16.03 12.87
C VAL A 166 -12.23 -17.06 12.37
N ASN A 167 -13.16 -17.53 13.22
CA ASN A 167 -14.20 -18.47 12.80
C ASN A 167 -15.26 -17.80 11.94
N SER A 168 -15.65 -16.57 12.26
CA SER A 168 -16.55 -15.76 11.42
C SER A 168 -15.91 -15.48 10.07
N PHE A 169 -14.62 -15.10 10.05
CA PHE A 169 -13.84 -14.93 8.82
C PHE A 169 -13.82 -16.21 7.96
N ARG A 170 -13.49 -17.37 8.55
CA ARG A 170 -13.53 -18.66 7.85
C ARG A 170 -14.91 -18.96 7.28
N SER A 171 -15.96 -18.71 8.06
CA SER A 171 -17.35 -18.97 7.64
C SER A 171 -17.75 -18.08 6.46
N ALA A 172 -17.36 -16.81 6.48
CA ALA A 172 -17.56 -15.88 5.37
C ALA A 172 -16.81 -16.33 4.11
N LEU A 173 -15.58 -16.82 4.23
CA LEU A 173 -14.82 -17.37 3.10
C LEU A 173 -15.49 -18.61 2.49
N VAL A 174 -16.07 -19.50 3.30
CA VAL A 174 -16.85 -20.66 2.80
C VAL A 174 -18.02 -20.16 1.96
N LEU A 175 -18.81 -19.21 2.50
CA LEU A 175 -19.95 -18.62 1.79
C LEU A 175 -19.52 -17.95 0.47
N ILE A 176 -18.39 -17.24 0.45
CA ILE A 176 -17.84 -16.63 -0.76
C ILE A 176 -17.48 -17.71 -1.80
N LEU A 177 -16.76 -18.76 -1.41
CA LEU A 177 -16.35 -19.81 -2.32
C LEU A 177 -17.53 -20.63 -2.86
N GLU A 178 -18.60 -20.79 -2.08
CA GLU A 178 -19.81 -21.48 -2.51
C GLU A 178 -20.68 -20.61 -3.44
N SER A 179 -20.83 -19.32 -3.12
CA SER A 179 -21.71 -18.41 -3.85
C SER A 179 -21.07 -17.75 -5.07
N GLN A 180 -19.73 -17.65 -5.13
CA GLN A 180 -19.00 -16.94 -6.19
C GLN A 180 -18.12 -17.87 -7.04
N PRO A 181 -18.64 -18.42 -8.16
CA PRO A 181 -17.87 -19.30 -9.04
C PRO A 181 -16.60 -18.68 -9.59
N GLN A 182 -16.61 -17.37 -9.88
CA GLN A 182 -15.42 -16.66 -10.40
C GLN A 182 -14.28 -16.57 -9.37
N ILE A 183 -14.61 -16.47 -8.08
CA ILE A 183 -13.63 -16.54 -6.99
C ILE A 183 -13.12 -17.97 -6.85
N LYS A 184 -14.02 -18.97 -6.78
CA LYS A 184 -13.64 -20.39 -6.66
C LYS A 184 -12.74 -20.87 -7.80
N GLN A 185 -12.93 -20.34 -9.01
CA GLN A 185 -12.14 -20.64 -10.20
C GLN A 185 -10.84 -19.82 -10.31
N GLY A 186 -10.55 -18.94 -9.35
CA GLY A 186 -9.34 -18.09 -9.39
C GLY A 186 -9.35 -17.07 -10.53
N ARG A 187 -10.53 -16.65 -11.02
CA ARG A 187 -10.66 -15.59 -12.04
C ARG A 187 -10.75 -14.20 -11.41
N ARG A 188 -11.37 -14.11 -10.24
CA ARG A 188 -11.53 -12.89 -9.44
C ARG A 188 -11.04 -13.10 -8.02
N SER A 189 -10.89 -12.01 -7.28
CA SER A 189 -10.17 -11.98 -6.02
C SER A 189 -11.07 -11.61 -4.83
N VAL A 190 -10.70 -12.10 -3.65
CA VAL A 190 -11.19 -11.60 -2.36
C VAL A 190 -10.18 -10.61 -1.82
N LEU A 191 -10.66 -9.42 -1.43
CA LEU A 191 -9.84 -8.40 -0.79
C LEU A 191 -10.26 -8.29 0.67
N VAL A 192 -9.34 -8.62 1.57
CA VAL A 192 -9.58 -8.64 3.00
C VAL A 192 -9.19 -7.29 3.60
N ALA A 193 -10.14 -6.60 4.24
CA ALA A 193 -9.92 -5.32 4.92
C ALA A 193 -9.82 -5.52 6.43
N VAL A 194 -8.68 -5.21 7.02
CA VAL A 194 -8.47 -5.22 8.48
C VAL A 194 -7.57 -4.08 8.91
N GLU A 195 -7.64 -3.72 10.19
CA GLU A 195 -6.68 -2.82 10.84
C GLU A 195 -5.69 -3.65 11.63
N SER A 196 -4.44 -3.22 11.69
CA SER A 196 -3.43 -3.84 12.55
C SER A 196 -3.77 -3.72 14.04
N VAL A 197 -4.16 -2.51 14.45
CA VAL A 197 -4.59 -2.13 15.79
C VAL A 197 -5.83 -1.26 15.63
N TYR A 198 -6.95 -1.68 16.22
CA TYR A 198 -8.23 -1.00 16.08
C TYR A 198 -8.32 0.17 17.06
N SER A 199 -8.65 1.36 16.56
CA SER A 199 -8.49 2.61 17.31
C SER A 199 -9.44 2.80 18.50
N VAL A 200 -10.55 2.06 18.54
CA VAL A 200 -11.60 2.24 19.55
C VAL A 200 -11.41 1.27 20.72
N ASP A 201 -11.18 0.00 20.41
CA ASP A 201 -11.06 -1.06 21.41
C ASP A 201 -9.60 -1.37 21.80
N ASP A 202 -8.63 -0.72 21.12
CA ASP A 202 -7.19 -0.85 21.37
C ASP A 202 -6.69 -2.30 21.31
N ASP A 203 -7.36 -3.13 20.51
CA ASP A 203 -7.02 -4.53 20.32
C ASP A 203 -6.31 -4.78 18.98
N VAL A 204 -5.68 -5.95 18.87
CA VAL A 204 -4.73 -6.28 17.80
C VAL A 204 -5.31 -7.38 16.93
N CYS A 205 -5.31 -7.14 15.62
CA CYS A 205 -5.80 -8.12 14.65
C CYS A 205 -5.09 -9.48 14.80
N PRO A 206 -5.82 -10.61 14.77
CA PRO A 206 -5.24 -11.96 14.65
C PRO A 206 -4.69 -12.20 13.23
N LEU A 207 -3.86 -11.28 12.73
CA LEU A 207 -3.47 -11.22 11.32
C LEU A 207 -2.84 -12.53 10.83
N GLN A 208 -1.93 -13.13 11.61
CA GLN A 208 -1.35 -14.43 11.25
C GLN A 208 -2.44 -15.49 11.08
N ASP A 209 -3.36 -15.60 12.04
CA ASP A 209 -4.40 -16.63 11.99
C ASP A 209 -5.34 -16.42 10.79
N LEU A 210 -5.62 -15.16 10.41
CA LEU A 210 -6.40 -14.86 9.21
C LEU A 210 -5.66 -15.22 7.92
N VAL A 211 -4.36 -14.94 7.84
CA VAL A 211 -3.51 -15.32 6.70
C VAL A 211 -3.43 -16.84 6.58
N ASP A 212 -3.18 -17.56 7.68
CA ASP A 212 -3.12 -19.02 7.70
C ASP A 212 -4.44 -19.65 7.19
N VAL A 213 -5.60 -19.11 7.61
CA VAL A 213 -6.92 -19.54 7.12
C VAL A 213 -7.08 -19.24 5.62
N ALA A 214 -6.65 -18.07 5.16
CA ALA A 214 -6.73 -17.69 3.77
C ALA A 214 -5.88 -18.61 2.87
N GLU A 215 -4.65 -18.92 3.28
CA GLU A 215 -3.75 -19.85 2.61
C GLU A 215 -4.36 -21.27 2.55
N GLU A 216 -4.86 -21.77 3.68
CA GLU A 216 -5.51 -23.08 3.78
C GLU A 216 -6.68 -23.21 2.80
N MET A 217 -7.53 -22.19 2.69
CA MET A 217 -8.77 -22.25 1.90
C MET A 217 -8.56 -21.95 0.40
N PHE A 218 -7.57 -21.12 0.05
CA PHE A 218 -7.35 -20.67 -1.33
C PHE A 218 -6.22 -21.42 -2.05
N HIS A 219 -5.39 -22.18 -1.33
CA HIS A 219 -4.32 -23.03 -1.87
C HIS A 219 -3.36 -22.28 -2.82
N ASP A 220 -2.86 -21.12 -2.39
CA ASP A 220 -1.88 -20.31 -3.13
C ASP A 220 -2.29 -19.86 -4.54
N ARG A 221 -3.60 -19.89 -4.86
CA ARG A 221 -4.12 -19.37 -6.14
C ARG A 221 -3.91 -17.86 -6.31
N GLY A 222 -3.48 -17.18 -5.24
CA GLY A 222 -3.15 -15.76 -5.27
C GLY A 222 -4.35 -14.85 -5.57
N ASN A 223 -5.56 -15.34 -5.29
CA ASN A 223 -6.83 -14.64 -5.48
C ASN A 223 -7.52 -14.31 -4.14
N ILE A 224 -6.79 -14.34 -3.03
CA ILE A 224 -7.15 -13.68 -1.78
C ILE A 224 -5.97 -12.80 -1.39
N GLN A 225 -6.23 -11.55 -1.04
CA GLN A 225 -5.20 -10.58 -0.70
C GLN A 225 -5.65 -9.66 0.41
N PHE A 226 -4.71 -9.25 1.25
CA PHE A 226 -4.98 -8.40 2.40
C PHE A 226 -4.63 -6.93 2.12
N VAL A 227 -5.49 -6.05 2.65
CA VAL A 227 -5.29 -4.62 2.75
C VAL A 227 -5.28 -4.29 4.24
N ILE A 228 -4.11 -3.92 4.76
CA ILE A 228 -3.91 -3.67 6.19
C ILE A 228 -3.76 -2.17 6.44
N ASP A 229 -4.58 -1.62 7.35
CA ASP A 229 -4.35 -0.29 7.91
C ASP A 229 -3.39 -0.37 9.11
N GLU A 230 -2.20 0.20 8.95
CA GLU A 230 -1.13 0.26 9.95
C GLU A 230 -1.11 1.61 10.69
N ALA A 231 -2.21 2.37 10.70
CA ALA A 231 -2.23 3.72 11.28
C ALA A 231 -1.84 3.77 12.77
N HIS A 232 -2.30 2.79 13.57
CA HIS A 232 -2.06 2.73 15.01
C HIS A 232 -0.86 1.85 15.41
N SER A 233 -0.28 1.11 14.46
CA SER A 233 0.92 0.30 14.68
C SER A 233 2.21 1.01 14.21
N THR A 234 2.13 1.87 13.18
CA THR A 234 3.27 2.56 12.59
C THR A 234 4.00 3.41 13.62
N GLY A 235 5.31 3.20 13.75
CA GLY A 235 6.15 3.89 14.71
C GLY A 235 6.04 3.36 16.15
N ILE A 236 5.26 2.31 16.39
CA ILE A 236 5.04 1.72 17.73
C ILE A 236 5.39 0.23 17.74
N ILE A 237 4.75 -0.56 16.88
CA ILE A 237 4.87 -2.02 16.84
C ILE A 237 5.93 -2.43 15.82
N GLY A 238 6.60 -3.55 16.06
CA GLY A 238 7.56 -4.12 15.10
C GLY A 238 8.97 -3.60 15.26
N PRO A 239 9.95 -4.27 14.62
CA PRO A 239 11.32 -3.80 14.57
C PRO A 239 11.36 -2.34 14.09
N LYS A 240 11.98 -1.46 14.89
CA LYS A 240 12.08 -0.02 14.61
C LYS A 240 10.73 0.69 14.39
N GLY A 241 9.61 0.12 14.87
CA GLY A 241 8.27 0.67 14.65
C GLY A 241 7.72 0.41 13.23
N GLY A 242 8.15 -0.67 12.56
CA GLY A 242 7.71 -1.00 11.20
C GLY A 242 6.23 -1.40 11.04
N GLY A 243 5.48 -1.56 12.12
CA GLY A 243 4.08 -2.02 12.09
C GLY A 243 3.93 -3.50 12.41
N LEU A 244 2.67 -3.96 12.47
CA LEU A 244 2.33 -5.33 12.82
C LEU A 244 2.77 -6.30 11.73
N VAL A 245 2.70 -5.91 10.46
CA VAL A 245 3.13 -6.78 9.36
C VAL A 245 4.64 -7.08 9.46
N CYS A 246 5.46 -6.07 9.75
CA CYS A 246 6.89 -6.24 9.98
C CYS A 246 7.19 -7.04 11.26
N GLN A 247 6.36 -6.89 12.31
CA GLN A 247 6.47 -7.70 13.53
C GLN A 247 6.25 -9.19 13.28
N LEU A 248 5.33 -9.53 12.36
CA LEU A 248 4.96 -10.91 12.05
C LEU A 248 5.80 -11.51 10.91
N GLY A 249 6.55 -10.69 10.16
CA GLY A 249 7.33 -11.13 9.00
C GLY A 249 6.47 -11.46 7.78
N LEU A 250 5.31 -10.80 7.64
CA LEU A 250 4.31 -11.06 6.59
C LEU A 250 4.42 -10.07 5.41
N GLU A 251 5.55 -9.37 5.25
CA GLU A 251 5.70 -8.30 4.26
C GLU A 251 5.49 -8.78 2.81
N LYS A 252 5.68 -10.08 2.54
CA LYS A 252 5.49 -10.71 1.23
C LYS A 252 4.09 -11.26 0.99
N ASP A 253 3.34 -11.50 2.06
CA ASP A 253 2.02 -12.14 2.04
C ASP A 253 0.89 -11.10 1.98
N ILE A 254 1.20 -9.86 2.36
CA ILE A 254 0.27 -8.73 2.35
C ILE A 254 0.47 -7.87 1.11
N ALA A 255 -0.53 -7.85 0.22
CA ALA A 255 -0.47 -7.04 -1.00
C ALA A 255 -0.42 -5.52 -0.76
N VAL A 256 -1.22 -5.01 0.19
CA VAL A 256 -1.38 -3.57 0.39
C VAL A 256 -1.26 -3.23 1.88
N ARG A 257 -0.38 -2.28 2.20
CA ARG A 257 -0.23 -1.75 3.56
C ARG A 257 -0.38 -0.23 3.55
N VAL A 258 -1.24 0.29 4.41
CA VAL A 258 -1.48 1.73 4.55
C VAL A 258 -0.83 2.20 5.84
N HIS A 259 0.27 2.95 5.75
CA HIS A 259 0.91 3.56 6.93
C HIS A 259 0.57 5.04 6.98
N THR A 260 0.16 5.53 8.15
CA THR A 260 -0.23 6.94 8.32
C THR A 260 0.78 7.69 9.18
N TYR A 261 0.91 8.99 8.95
CA TYR A 261 1.89 9.83 9.63
C TYR A 261 1.30 10.78 10.67
N GLY A 262 -0.03 10.89 10.70
CA GLY A 262 -0.81 11.75 11.60
C GLY A 262 -0.78 11.38 13.09
N LYS A 263 -0.17 10.25 13.46
CA LYS A 263 -0.23 9.67 14.82
C LYS A 263 1.17 9.60 15.44
N ALA A 264 1.67 8.40 15.76
CA ALA A 264 2.97 8.19 16.42
C ALA A 264 4.18 8.70 15.62
N MET A 265 3.98 8.96 14.33
CA MET A 265 4.98 9.55 13.45
C MET A 265 5.07 11.08 13.55
N GLY A 266 4.08 11.75 14.17
CA GLY A 266 4.13 13.18 14.48
C GLY A 266 4.21 14.10 13.25
N SER A 267 3.67 13.67 12.11
CA SER A 267 3.64 14.44 10.86
C SER A 267 2.23 14.41 10.26
N SER A 268 2.09 14.67 8.97
CA SER A 268 0.85 14.50 8.20
C SER A 268 1.12 13.62 6.97
N GLY A 269 0.06 13.12 6.35
CA GLY A 269 0.16 12.23 5.20
C GLY A 269 0.02 10.76 5.53
N ALA A 270 0.13 9.95 4.48
CA ALA A 270 0.20 8.51 4.54
C ALA A 270 1.00 7.97 3.36
N ILE A 271 1.39 6.70 3.42
CA ILE A 271 1.94 5.98 2.28
C ILE A 271 1.16 4.68 2.09
N ILE A 272 0.90 4.34 0.83
CA ILE A 272 0.41 3.02 0.45
C ILE A 272 1.62 2.24 -0.06
N LEU A 273 1.90 1.10 0.56
CA LEU A 273 2.98 0.19 0.20
C LEU A 273 2.44 -1.04 -0.50
N GLY A 274 3.18 -1.52 -1.50
CA GLY A 274 2.85 -2.72 -2.27
C GLY A 274 3.87 -2.94 -3.37
N ASN A 275 3.42 -3.47 -4.50
CA ASN A 275 4.25 -3.67 -5.69
C ASN A 275 4.12 -2.55 -6.73
N ASN A 276 4.96 -2.58 -7.76
CA ASN A 276 4.94 -1.57 -8.82
C ASN A 276 3.63 -1.56 -9.62
N THR A 277 2.96 -2.71 -9.76
CA THR A 277 1.63 -2.80 -10.39
C THR A 277 0.60 -2.03 -9.56
N LEU A 278 0.58 -2.20 -8.23
CA LEU A 278 -0.29 -1.45 -7.32
C LEU A 278 -0.03 0.05 -7.37
N ARG A 279 1.25 0.46 -7.34
CA ARG A 279 1.61 1.88 -7.50
C ARG A 279 1.08 2.46 -8.80
N SER A 280 1.18 1.70 -9.90
CA SER A 280 0.67 2.11 -11.21
C SER A 280 -0.86 2.18 -11.26
N VAL A 281 -1.56 1.23 -10.63
CA VAL A 281 -3.02 1.22 -10.49
C VAL A 281 -3.50 2.44 -9.71
N LEU A 282 -2.90 2.71 -8.56
CA LEU A 282 -3.25 3.89 -7.75
C LEU A 282 -3.02 5.17 -8.54
N ALA A 283 -1.88 5.31 -9.21
CA ALA A 283 -1.58 6.47 -10.05
C ALA A 283 -2.58 6.65 -11.21
N ASN A 284 -3.18 5.57 -11.72
CA ASN A 284 -4.06 5.62 -12.90
C ASN A 284 -5.56 5.67 -12.58
N LEU A 285 -5.96 5.18 -11.43
CA LEU A 285 -7.37 4.91 -11.11
C LEU A 285 -7.84 5.55 -9.81
N SER A 286 -6.94 5.95 -8.91
CA SER A 286 -7.32 6.65 -7.67
C SER A 286 -7.58 8.13 -7.92
N ARG A 287 -8.82 8.57 -7.68
CA ARG A 287 -9.17 9.99 -7.73
C ARG A 287 -8.39 10.84 -6.72
N THR A 288 -8.13 10.30 -5.53
CA THR A 288 -7.34 10.99 -4.50
C THR A 288 -5.84 11.00 -4.79
N THR A 289 -5.39 10.28 -5.82
CA THR A 289 -4.03 10.44 -6.37
C THR A 289 -4.00 11.41 -7.55
N ILE A 290 -5.02 11.34 -8.42
CA ILE A 290 -5.06 12.09 -9.69
C ILE A 290 -5.47 13.55 -9.51
N PHE A 291 -6.51 13.81 -8.71
CA PHE A 291 -7.20 15.10 -8.65
C PHE A 291 -6.91 15.91 -7.39
N THR A 292 -5.76 15.66 -6.76
CA THR A 292 -5.29 16.43 -5.61
C THR A 292 -3.85 16.90 -5.83
N THR A 293 -3.51 18.02 -5.20
CA THR A 293 -2.14 18.53 -5.16
C THR A 293 -1.25 17.54 -4.41
N ALA A 294 -0.07 17.24 -4.97
CA ALA A 294 0.87 16.30 -4.39
C ALA A 294 1.40 16.80 -3.03
N PRO A 295 1.79 15.89 -2.11
CA PRO A 295 2.38 16.25 -0.83
C PRO A 295 3.56 17.22 -0.97
N SER A 296 3.55 18.26 -0.15
CA SER A 296 4.51 19.36 -0.18
C SER A 296 5.91 18.91 0.28
N PHE A 297 6.95 19.61 -0.18
CA PHE A 297 8.33 19.28 0.20
C PHE A 297 8.57 19.28 1.72
N PRO A 298 8.06 20.27 2.50
CA PRO A 298 8.15 20.24 3.97
C PRO A 298 7.45 19.03 4.60
N SER A 299 6.27 18.66 4.11
CA SER A 299 5.52 17.49 4.64
C SER A 299 6.30 16.19 4.41
N VAL A 300 6.79 15.98 3.19
CA VAL A 300 7.61 14.80 2.85
C VAL A 300 8.92 14.78 3.62
N THR A 301 9.54 15.94 3.86
CA THR A 301 10.75 16.06 4.67
C THR A 301 10.51 15.69 6.13
N ALA A 302 9.39 16.12 6.73
CA ALA A 302 9.02 15.74 8.09
C ALA A 302 8.82 14.22 8.22
N ILE A 303 8.18 13.58 7.24
CA ILE A 303 8.03 12.12 7.17
C ILE A 303 9.42 11.45 7.16
N ARG A 304 10.30 11.86 6.23
CA ARG A 304 11.65 11.30 6.08
C ARG A 304 12.49 11.45 7.35
N ALA A 305 12.42 12.61 8.00
CA ALA A 305 13.11 12.87 9.26
C ALA A 305 12.66 11.90 10.36
N ARG A 306 11.35 11.60 10.44
CA ARG A 306 10.84 10.63 11.41
C ARG A 306 11.37 9.21 11.14
N TYR A 307 11.40 8.76 9.90
CA TYR A 307 12.02 7.46 9.55
C TYR A 307 13.52 7.43 9.86
N SER A 308 14.21 8.55 9.66
CA SER A 308 15.62 8.67 10.03
C SER A 308 15.81 8.47 11.54
N LEU A 309 14.94 9.05 12.37
CA LEU A 309 14.93 8.85 13.82
C LEU A 309 14.63 7.39 14.21
N LEU A 310 13.67 6.74 13.54
CA LEU A 310 13.36 5.32 13.78
C LEU A 310 14.54 4.39 13.42
N ASN A 311 15.42 4.80 12.50
CA ASN A 311 16.63 4.06 12.17
C ASN A 311 17.78 4.24 13.18
N THR A 312 17.64 5.10 14.17
CA THR A 312 18.62 5.27 15.25
C THR A 312 18.27 4.43 16.48
N SER A 313 19.12 4.47 17.51
CA SER A 313 18.83 3.90 18.84
C SER A 313 17.51 4.40 19.46
N HIS A 314 16.96 5.53 18.99
CA HIS A 314 15.65 5.99 19.41
C HIS A 314 14.53 5.03 18.96
N GLY A 315 14.57 4.56 17.72
CA GLY A 315 13.58 3.59 17.23
C GLY A 315 13.65 2.25 17.95
N GLU A 316 14.86 1.78 18.28
CA GLU A 316 15.06 0.59 19.11
C GLU A 316 14.41 0.74 20.50
N LYS A 317 14.61 1.91 21.13
CA LYS A 317 13.96 2.22 22.41
C LYS A 317 12.45 2.22 22.30
N VAL A 318 11.88 2.85 21.27
CA VAL A 318 10.42 2.85 21.06
C VAL A 318 9.88 1.43 20.90
N SER A 319 10.54 0.58 20.11
CA SER A 319 10.14 -0.83 19.96
C SER A 319 10.28 -1.66 21.25
N SER A 320 11.11 -1.21 22.20
CA SER A 320 11.27 -1.83 23.52
C SER A 320 10.26 -1.35 24.57
N LEU A 321 9.57 -0.23 24.31
CA LEU A 321 8.53 0.28 25.20
C LEU A 321 7.29 -0.62 25.06
N LYS A 322 6.84 -1.17 26.18
CA LYS A 322 5.57 -1.89 26.20
C LYS A 322 4.44 -0.88 25.97
N PRO A 323 3.51 -1.13 25.03
CA PRO A 323 2.28 -0.35 24.99
C PRO A 323 1.53 -0.54 26.31
N SER A 324 0.73 0.46 26.70
CA SER A 324 -0.03 0.43 27.96
C SER A 324 -0.86 -0.87 28.10
N HIS A 325 -1.12 -1.27 29.34
CA HIS A 325 -1.41 -2.63 29.85
C HIS A 325 -2.35 -3.58 29.06
N THR A 326 -3.09 -3.13 28.05
CA THR A 326 -3.96 -3.96 27.20
C THR A 326 -3.20 -4.71 26.09
N HIS A 327 -2.24 -4.08 25.41
CA HIS A 327 -1.62 -4.64 24.20
C HIS A 327 -0.62 -5.77 24.47
N SER A 328 0.13 -5.69 25.57
CA SER A 328 1.23 -6.63 25.85
C SER A 328 0.72 -8.03 26.18
N ALA A 329 -0.44 -8.14 26.84
CA ALA A 329 -0.98 -9.42 27.29
C ALA A 329 -1.53 -10.26 26.13
N GLU A 330 -2.12 -9.64 25.11
CA GLU A 330 -2.67 -10.29 23.91
C GLU A 330 -1.54 -10.82 23.01
N ILE A 331 -0.56 -9.97 22.70
CA ILE A 331 0.60 -10.31 21.87
C ILE A 331 1.49 -11.36 22.55
N GLU A 332 1.80 -11.21 23.85
CA GLU A 332 2.60 -12.19 24.59
C GLU A 332 1.85 -13.53 24.79
N ARG A 333 0.52 -13.54 25.01
CA ARG A 333 -0.26 -14.79 25.10
C ARG A 333 -0.19 -15.59 23.80
N ARG A 334 -0.26 -14.93 22.65
CA ARG A 334 -0.24 -15.60 21.33
C ARG A 334 1.17 -16.06 20.95
N HIS A 335 2.21 -15.28 21.23
CA HIS A 335 3.60 -15.74 21.10
C HIS A 335 3.89 -16.97 21.99
N ARG A 336 3.36 -17.03 23.23
CA ARG A 336 3.50 -18.21 24.09
C ARG A 336 2.75 -19.44 23.56
N ARG A 337 1.57 -19.28 22.94
CA ARG A 337 0.84 -20.41 22.33
C ARG A 337 1.66 -21.09 21.21
N LYS A 338 2.37 -20.32 20.38
CA LYS A 338 3.28 -20.87 19.34
C LYS A 338 4.46 -21.68 19.91
N ASN A 339 5.03 -21.26 21.04
CA ASN A 339 6.12 -22.03 21.67
C ASN A 339 5.62 -23.33 22.33
N VAL A 340 4.39 -23.36 22.84
CA VAL A 340 3.82 -24.59 23.42
C VAL A 340 3.38 -25.59 22.34
N SER A 341 2.85 -25.13 21.19
CA SER A 341 2.51 -26.02 20.08
C SER A 341 3.74 -26.67 19.43
N ASN A 342 4.88 -25.96 19.35
CA ASN A 342 6.14 -26.54 18.86
C ASN A 342 6.81 -27.53 19.84
N THR A 343 6.44 -27.53 21.13
CA THR A 343 6.96 -28.51 22.09
C THR A 343 6.19 -29.84 22.09
N TRP A 344 5.01 -29.92 21.46
CA TRP A 344 4.17 -31.14 21.45
C TRP A 344 4.40 -32.07 20.25
N HIS A 345 5.32 -31.74 19.32
CA HIS A 345 5.69 -32.62 18.21
C HIS A 345 7.07 -33.31 18.41
N GLY A 346 7.62 -33.27 19.62
CA GLY A 346 8.97 -33.75 19.94
C GLY A 346 9.09 -35.07 20.72
N THR A 347 7.99 -35.78 21.05
CA THR A 347 8.07 -37.03 21.81
C THR A 347 6.96 -38.02 21.43
N SER A 348 7.14 -38.72 20.32
CA SER A 348 6.55 -40.06 20.13
C SER A 348 7.38 -40.88 19.15
N SER A 349 8.46 -41.48 19.67
CA SER A 349 9.06 -42.71 19.12
C SER A 349 10.08 -43.25 20.11
N LYS A 350 9.69 -44.30 20.85
CA LYS A 350 10.48 -45.42 21.38
C LYS A 350 9.81 -46.01 22.64
N LYS A 351 8.89 -46.95 22.45
CA LYS A 351 9.07 -48.38 22.75
C LYS A 351 7.79 -49.14 22.46
#